data_AF-A0A2V8ZC85-F1
#
_entry.id   AF-A0A2V8ZC85-F1
#
_cell.length_a   1.000
_cell.length_b   1.000
_cell.length_c   1.000
_cell.angle_alpha   90.00
_cell.angle_beta   90.00
_cell.angle_gamma   90.00
#
_symmetry.space_group_name_H-M   'P 1'
#
loop_
_entity.id
_entity.type
_entity.pdbx_description
1 polymer ?
#
loop_
_entity_poly.entity_id
_entity_poly.type
_entity_poly.pdbx_seq_one_letter_code
_entity_poly.pdbx_strand_id
1 'polypeptide(L)'
;MVISRMTDTFRLLAYSLLICAAFVHGPRTAFAQTGDSSGERTQEAEAYSATRSSSEPVLENPREPPAPERAEDPGCSIPGFFHQTWTEAAPFGHGLKAVPRSSVRPSNLKWELPILAATGMMIAKVDRPADNRIQSKSLQQTAGQWSNVGLGLELGSAALAYGLGCGKHHSHFRDTGFKALAAMGAAGTADLALKLAFDRQFPYTPNSTGKFWGGGRAFPSGHSATSFAFAAVIAHRYPKNKWVKWGAYALATGVSLSRYPAKKHYPSDILVGAALGYVTGNYLAEH
;
A
#
# COMPACT_ATOMS: atom_id res chain seq x y z
N MET A 1 -7.37 -16.09 15.10
CA MET A 1 -7.10 -14.96 16.02
C MET A 1 -6.06 -13.94 15.50
N VAL A 2 -5.36 -14.21 14.37
CA VAL A 2 -4.34 -13.32 13.78
C VAL A 2 -4.92 -12.25 12.85
N ILE A 3 -6.03 -12.54 12.17
CA ILE A 3 -6.73 -11.65 11.23
C ILE A 3 -7.13 -10.30 11.87
N SER A 4 -7.51 -10.29 13.15
CA SER A 4 -7.88 -9.06 13.87
C SER A 4 -6.67 -8.15 14.21
N ARG A 5 -5.44 -8.68 14.24
CA ARG A 5 -4.24 -7.89 14.61
C ARG A 5 -3.67 -7.09 13.45
N MET A 6 -3.88 -7.50 12.20
CA MET A 6 -3.25 -6.87 11.03
C MET A 6 -4.14 -5.86 10.31
N THR A 7 -5.47 -6.03 10.39
CA THR A 7 -6.40 -4.93 10.07
C THR A 7 -6.11 -3.71 10.94
N ASP A 8 -5.65 -3.89 12.17
CA ASP A 8 -5.24 -2.79 13.04
C ASP A 8 -3.96 -2.12 12.51
N THR A 9 -2.94 -2.87 12.09
CA THR A 9 -1.67 -2.29 11.59
C THR A 9 -1.82 -1.42 10.36
N PHE A 10 -2.68 -1.82 9.41
CA PHE A 10 -2.96 -1.02 8.21
C PHE A 10 -3.77 0.24 8.52
N ARG A 11 -4.75 0.12 9.44
CA ARG A 11 -5.48 1.27 9.97
C ARG A 11 -4.52 2.23 10.67
N LEU A 12 -3.50 1.73 11.35
CA LEU A 12 -2.57 2.53 12.15
C LEU A 12 -1.46 3.21 11.37
N LEU A 13 -0.98 2.62 10.27
CA LEU A 13 -0.17 3.37 9.31
C LEU A 13 -0.97 4.51 8.68
N ALA A 14 -2.22 4.26 8.30
CA ALA A 14 -3.12 5.32 7.84
C ALA A 14 -3.36 6.37 8.94
N TYR A 15 -3.53 5.99 10.22
CA TYR A 15 -3.66 6.92 11.35
C TYR A 15 -2.37 7.72 11.61
N SER A 16 -1.21 7.09 11.55
CA SER A 16 0.08 7.77 11.74
C SER A 16 0.30 8.84 10.66
N LEU A 17 -0.06 8.51 9.41
CA LEU A 17 -0.05 9.45 8.29
C LEU A 17 -1.13 10.54 8.44
N LEU A 18 -2.34 10.22 8.90
CA LEU A 18 -3.40 11.21 9.17
C LEU A 18 -3.10 12.10 10.39
N ILE A 19 -2.42 11.61 11.43
CA ILE A 19 -1.96 12.38 12.58
C ILE A 19 -0.84 13.33 12.15
N CYS A 20 0.06 12.89 11.25
CA CYS A 20 1.02 13.80 10.60
C CYS A 20 0.32 14.90 9.81
N ALA A 21 -0.81 14.60 9.13
CA ALA A 21 -1.60 15.61 8.44
C ALA A 21 -2.36 16.55 9.41
N ALA A 22 -2.88 16.04 10.53
CA ALA A 22 -3.61 16.82 11.53
C ALA A 22 -2.71 17.77 12.35
N PHE A 23 -1.45 17.40 12.59
CA PHE A 23 -0.48 18.30 13.23
C PHE A 23 -0.05 19.46 12.35
N VAL A 24 -0.24 19.37 11.02
CA VAL A 24 0.09 20.47 10.10
C VAL A 24 -1.15 21.26 9.66
N HIS A 25 -2.34 20.67 9.72
CA HIS A 25 -3.63 21.32 9.40
C HIS A 25 -4.47 21.73 10.61
N GLY A 26 -3.87 21.89 11.80
CA GLY A 26 -4.57 22.45 12.96
C GLY A 26 -5.18 23.82 12.63
N PRO A 27 -6.50 24.03 12.85
CA PRO A 27 -7.20 25.20 12.33
C PRO A 27 -6.72 26.50 12.98
N ARG A 28 -6.42 27.50 12.14
CA ARG A 28 -6.60 28.89 12.53
C ARG A 28 -8.10 29.17 12.55
N THR A 29 -8.58 29.68 13.67
CA THR A 29 -9.99 30.02 13.92
C THR A 29 -10.51 31.05 12.91
N ALA A 30 -11.67 30.77 12.30
CA ALA A 30 -12.59 31.78 11.80
C ALA A 30 -14.01 31.20 11.65
N PHE A 31 -14.98 32.07 11.90
CA PHE A 31 -16.41 31.85 12.16
C PHE A 31 -17.26 31.44 10.94
N ALA A 32 -18.30 30.66 11.25
CA ALA A 32 -19.70 30.67 10.77
C ALA A 32 -20.05 31.01 9.30
N GLN A 33 -20.83 30.15 8.64
CA GLN A 33 -22.29 30.32 8.50
C GLN A 33 -22.97 29.08 7.85
N THR A 34 -24.23 28.90 8.23
CA THR A 34 -25.18 27.81 7.97
C THR A 34 -25.87 27.89 6.61
N GLY A 35 -26.37 26.76 6.10
CA GLY A 35 -27.36 26.68 5.04
C GLY A 35 -27.88 25.26 4.86
N ASP A 36 -29.18 25.08 5.10
CA ASP A 36 -29.97 23.85 5.22
C ASP A 36 -30.71 23.50 3.90
N SER A 37 -31.52 22.42 3.93
CA SER A 37 -32.65 22.04 3.03
C SER A 37 -32.31 20.90 2.03
N SER A 38 -32.79 19.66 2.19
CA SER A 38 -34.15 19.07 1.93
C SER A 38 -34.57 19.11 0.45
N GLY A 39 -35.32 18.22 -0.18
CA GLY A 39 -36.04 16.96 0.09
C GLY A 39 -36.22 16.26 -1.29
N GLU A 40 -36.43 14.94 -1.40
CA GLU A 40 -37.70 14.21 -1.26
C GLU A 40 -38.41 13.90 -2.61
N ARG A 41 -38.76 12.60 -2.80
CA ARG A 41 -39.86 12.03 -3.61
C ARG A 41 -39.76 12.09 -5.16
N THR A 42 -40.31 11.16 -5.96
CA THR A 42 -41.57 10.39 -5.81
C THR A 42 -41.70 9.25 -6.85
N GLN A 43 -42.48 8.21 -6.47
CA GLN A 43 -43.57 7.49 -7.19
C GLN A 43 -43.32 6.62 -8.45
N GLU A 44 -43.65 5.31 -8.39
CA GLU A 44 -44.91 4.60 -8.81
C GLU A 44 -44.83 4.19 -10.29
N ALA A 45 -45.41 3.11 -10.83
CA ALA A 45 -46.30 2.02 -10.42
C ALA A 45 -45.81 0.76 -11.21
N GLU A 46 -46.33 -0.47 -11.16
CA GLU A 46 -47.72 -0.90 -11.28
C GLU A 46 -47.77 -2.44 -11.15
N ALA A 47 -48.88 -2.97 -10.66
CA ALA A 47 -49.11 -4.38 -10.39
C ALA A 47 -49.63 -5.14 -11.63
N TYR A 48 -49.32 -6.43 -11.74
CA TYR A 48 -50.16 -7.36 -12.51
C TYR A 48 -50.27 -8.73 -11.83
N SER A 49 -51.44 -9.32 -12.06
CA SER A 49 -52.16 -10.27 -11.21
C SER A 49 -51.78 -11.74 -11.40
N ALA A 50 -52.27 -12.52 -10.45
CA ALA A 50 -52.06 -13.92 -10.11
C ALA A 50 -52.26 -14.96 -11.22
N THR A 51 -51.60 -16.12 -11.06
CA THR A 51 -52.25 -17.43 -11.16
C THR A 51 -51.55 -18.43 -10.24
N ARG A 52 -52.33 -19.06 -9.37
CA ARG A 52 -51.94 -20.08 -8.38
C ARG A 52 -52.26 -21.45 -9.00
N SER A 53 -51.29 -22.35 -9.05
CA SER A 53 -51.55 -23.79 -9.25
C SER A 53 -50.78 -24.58 -8.20
N SER A 54 -51.53 -25.38 -7.47
CA SER A 54 -51.18 -26.20 -6.33
C SER A 54 -50.66 -27.58 -6.76
N SER A 55 -49.59 -28.04 -6.11
CA SER A 55 -49.28 -29.47 -5.95
C SER A 55 -48.51 -29.66 -4.63
N GLU A 56 -48.93 -30.68 -3.86
CA GLU A 56 -48.53 -31.04 -2.50
C GLU A 56 -47.04 -31.38 -2.30
N PRO A 57 -46.52 -31.38 -1.04
CA PRO A 57 -45.09 -31.39 -0.77
C PRO A 57 -44.50 -32.81 -0.79
N VAL A 58 -43.40 -32.99 -1.51
CA VAL A 58 -42.51 -34.14 -1.35
C VAL A 58 -41.60 -33.88 -0.14
N LEU A 59 -41.66 -34.79 0.83
CA LEU A 59 -40.83 -34.79 2.02
C LEU A 59 -39.36 -35.05 1.64
N GLU A 60 -38.59 -33.98 1.46
CA GLU A 60 -37.15 -34.08 1.15
C GLU A 60 -36.33 -34.14 2.45
N ASN A 61 -35.66 -35.28 2.65
CA ASN A 61 -34.69 -35.54 3.70
C ASN A 61 -33.59 -34.45 3.70
N PRO A 62 -33.17 -33.87 4.86
CA PRO A 62 -32.18 -32.80 4.87
C PRO A 62 -30.86 -33.26 4.26
N ARG A 63 -30.55 -32.79 3.05
CA ARG A 63 -29.22 -32.91 2.47
C ARG A 63 -28.26 -32.07 3.32
N GLU A 64 -27.22 -32.74 3.78
CA GLU A 64 -26.01 -32.16 4.35
C GLU A 64 -25.53 -30.98 3.47
N PRO A 65 -25.18 -29.81 4.04
CA PRO A 65 -24.79 -28.66 3.24
C PRO A 65 -23.56 -29.03 2.39
N PRO A 66 -23.54 -28.70 1.09
CA PRO A 66 -22.39 -28.99 0.25
C PRO A 66 -21.17 -28.29 0.82
N ALA A 67 -20.07 -29.05 0.92
CA ALA A 67 -18.77 -28.54 1.30
C ALA A 67 -18.44 -27.29 0.46
N PRO A 68 -17.76 -26.27 1.03
CA PRO A 68 -17.48 -25.04 0.31
C PRO A 68 -16.75 -25.35 -0.99
N GLU A 69 -17.39 -24.96 -2.09
CA GLU A 69 -16.89 -25.07 -3.45
C GLU A 69 -15.50 -24.46 -3.50
N ARG A 70 -14.50 -25.28 -3.83
CA ARG A 70 -13.10 -24.86 -3.99
C ARG A 70 -13.12 -23.85 -5.14
N ALA A 71 -12.95 -22.56 -4.84
CA ALA A 71 -12.86 -21.51 -5.84
C ALA A 71 -11.89 -21.95 -6.95
N GLU A 72 -12.39 -22.01 -8.18
CA GLU A 72 -11.60 -22.42 -9.35
C GLU A 72 -10.34 -21.55 -9.44
N ASP A 73 -9.16 -22.19 -9.58
CA ASP A 73 -7.87 -21.51 -9.79
C ASP A 73 -8.00 -20.68 -11.08
N PRO A 74 -8.09 -19.33 -11.01
CA PRO A 74 -8.20 -18.53 -12.22
C PRO A 74 -6.86 -18.69 -12.93
N GLY A 75 -6.85 -19.52 -13.96
CA GLY A 75 -5.64 -19.84 -14.72
C GLY A 75 -4.90 -18.56 -15.13
N CYS A 76 -3.59 -18.70 -15.38
CA CYS A 76 -2.69 -17.61 -15.71
C CYS A 76 -3.16 -16.79 -16.91
N SER A 77 -3.96 -15.77 -16.63
CA SER A 77 -4.52 -14.86 -17.63
C SER A 77 -4.38 -13.43 -17.11
N ILE A 78 -4.14 -12.48 -18.01
CA ILE A 78 -4.05 -11.07 -17.63
C ILE A 78 -5.37 -10.57 -17.01
N PRO A 79 -6.56 -10.90 -17.55
CA PRO A 79 -7.82 -10.59 -16.89
C PRO A 79 -7.96 -11.22 -15.50
N GLY A 80 -7.54 -12.48 -15.32
CA GLY A 80 -7.54 -13.16 -14.03
C GLY A 80 -6.60 -12.50 -13.01
N PHE A 81 -5.42 -12.06 -13.44
CA PHE A 81 -4.48 -11.30 -12.61
C PHE A 81 -5.12 -10.01 -12.07
N PHE A 82 -5.76 -9.22 -12.95
CA PHE A 82 -6.40 -7.97 -12.54
C PHE A 82 -7.62 -8.21 -11.66
N HIS A 83 -8.43 -9.22 -11.97
CA HIS A 83 -9.56 -9.61 -11.12
C HIS A 83 -9.07 -10.02 -9.73
N GLN A 84 -8.07 -10.89 -9.64
CA GLN A 84 -7.52 -11.38 -8.37
C GLN A 84 -6.88 -10.24 -7.56
N THR A 85 -6.10 -9.39 -8.23
CA THR A 85 -5.51 -8.20 -7.60
C THR A 85 -6.60 -7.26 -7.08
N TRP A 86 -7.66 -7.03 -7.85
CA TRP A 86 -8.80 -6.21 -7.42
C TRP A 86 -9.52 -6.84 -6.23
N THR A 87 -9.76 -8.15 -6.22
CA THR A 87 -10.42 -8.82 -5.08
C THR A 87 -9.59 -8.79 -3.81
N GLU A 88 -8.26 -8.92 -3.91
CA GLU A 88 -7.36 -8.87 -2.76
C GLU A 88 -7.11 -7.44 -2.26
N ALA A 89 -7.09 -6.45 -3.18
CA ALA A 89 -6.85 -5.04 -2.86
C ALA A 89 -8.12 -4.24 -2.55
N ALA A 90 -9.31 -4.66 -2.98
CA ALA A 90 -10.56 -3.95 -2.68
C ALA A 90 -10.84 -3.80 -1.18
N PRO A 91 -10.58 -4.80 -0.31
CA PRO A 91 -10.69 -4.63 1.14
C PRO A 91 -9.76 -3.55 1.70
N PHE A 92 -8.58 -3.36 1.10
CA PHE A 92 -7.65 -2.29 1.48
C PHE A 92 -8.25 -0.89 1.22
N GLY A 93 -8.97 -0.72 0.10
CA GLY A 93 -9.66 0.53 -0.23
C GLY A 93 -10.87 0.84 0.67
N HIS A 94 -11.66 -0.18 1.04
CA HIS A 94 -12.81 0.00 1.94
C HIS A 94 -12.39 0.27 3.40
N GLY A 95 -11.23 -0.22 3.82
CA GLY A 95 -10.66 0.03 5.15
C GLY A 95 -10.42 1.50 5.48
N LEU A 96 -10.25 2.37 4.48
CA LEU A 96 -10.04 3.82 4.64
C LEU A 96 -11.33 4.60 4.99
N LYS A 97 -12.51 4.11 4.61
CA LYS A 97 -13.80 4.75 4.94
C LYS A 97 -14.35 4.33 6.31
N ALA A 98 -13.92 3.17 6.81
CA ALA A 98 -14.40 2.58 8.07
C ALA A 98 -13.50 2.91 9.28
N VAL A 99 -12.66 3.93 9.16
CA VAL A 99 -11.71 4.41 10.17
C VAL A 99 -12.48 5.12 11.30
N PRO A 100 -12.77 4.46 12.44
CA PRO A 100 -13.53 5.09 13.52
C PRO A 100 -12.63 6.12 14.22
N ARG A 101 -13.18 7.29 14.57
CA ARG A 101 -12.46 8.40 15.23
C ARG A 101 -11.83 8.05 16.60
N SER A 102 -11.98 6.82 17.11
CA SER A 102 -11.54 6.35 18.43
C SER A 102 -10.46 5.25 18.41
N SER A 103 -9.80 4.97 17.28
CA SER A 103 -8.98 3.75 17.10
C SER A 103 -7.49 3.82 17.49
N VAL A 104 -7.03 4.81 18.26
CA VAL A 104 -5.66 4.79 18.81
C VAL A 104 -5.62 3.84 20.01
N ARG A 105 -5.26 2.57 19.78
CA ARG A 105 -5.06 1.58 20.85
C ARG A 105 -3.65 1.70 21.45
N PRO A 106 -3.47 1.77 22.79
CA PRO A 106 -2.16 1.88 23.44
C PRO A 106 -1.20 0.72 23.14
N SER A 107 -1.71 -0.46 22.74
CA SER A 107 -0.89 -1.65 22.48
C SER A 107 -0.02 -1.56 21.23
N ASN A 108 -0.38 -0.72 20.26
CA ASN A 108 0.28 -0.66 18.94
C ASN A 108 1.25 0.52 18.82
N LEU A 109 1.19 1.48 19.75
CA LEU A 109 2.16 2.57 19.91
C LEU A 109 3.61 2.07 19.99
N LYS A 110 3.86 0.84 20.44
CA LYS A 110 5.22 0.29 20.60
C LYS A 110 6.05 0.28 19.31
N TRP A 111 5.42 0.09 18.14
CA TRP A 111 6.11 0.06 16.85
C TRP A 111 5.89 1.33 16.02
N GLU A 112 4.77 2.00 16.22
CA GLU A 112 4.45 3.25 15.52
C GLU A 112 5.19 4.46 16.07
N LEU A 113 5.33 4.56 17.40
CA LEU A 113 6.02 5.70 18.02
C LEU A 113 7.48 5.79 17.60
N PRO A 114 8.28 4.70 17.54
CA PRO A 114 9.66 4.79 17.08
C PRO A 114 9.76 5.28 15.63
N ILE A 115 8.91 4.79 14.72
CA ILE A 115 8.92 5.21 13.31
C ILE A 115 8.48 6.67 13.19
N LEU A 116 7.40 7.06 13.88
CA LEU A 116 6.91 8.43 13.90
C LEU A 116 7.95 9.39 14.48
N ALA A 117 8.57 9.03 15.60
CA ALA A 117 9.61 9.82 16.24
C ALA A 117 10.85 9.95 15.34
N ALA A 118 11.29 8.84 14.73
CA ALA A 118 12.41 8.85 13.79
C ALA A 118 12.11 9.73 12.56
N THR A 119 10.92 9.61 11.97
CA THR A 119 10.47 10.44 10.85
C THR A 119 10.44 11.92 11.24
N GLY A 120 9.82 12.27 12.38
CA GLY A 120 9.77 13.64 12.87
C GLY A 120 11.16 14.23 13.13
N MET A 121 12.06 13.43 13.72
CA MET A 121 13.46 13.82 13.93
C MET A 121 14.20 14.02 12.60
N MET A 122 14.00 13.14 11.62
CA MET A 122 14.61 13.28 10.29
C MET A 122 14.12 14.53 9.57
N ILE A 123 12.82 14.80 9.58
CA ILE A 123 12.24 16.02 8.99
C ILE A 123 12.82 17.27 9.67
N ALA A 124 12.90 17.28 10.99
CA ALA A 124 13.34 18.45 11.75
C ALA A 124 14.85 18.70 11.66
N LYS A 125 15.68 17.65 11.56
CA LYS A 125 17.14 17.76 11.77
C LYS A 125 18.01 17.20 10.65
N VAL A 126 17.51 16.27 9.84
CA VAL A 126 18.34 15.52 8.88
C VAL A 126 18.08 15.95 7.45
N ASP A 127 16.81 16.08 7.05
CA ASP A 127 16.43 16.15 5.63
C ASP A 127 17.15 17.27 4.85
N ARG A 128 17.08 18.53 5.32
CA ARG A 128 17.71 19.66 4.62
C ARG A 128 19.23 19.68 4.75
N PRO A 129 19.82 19.50 5.94
CA PRO A 129 21.28 19.45 6.06
C PRO A 129 21.92 18.32 5.25
N ALA A 130 21.23 17.18 5.12
CA ALA A 130 21.66 16.06 4.30
C ALA A 130 21.65 16.45 2.82
N ASP A 131 20.50 16.89 2.27
CA ASP A 131 20.37 17.24 0.85
C ASP A 131 21.37 18.32 0.38
N ASN A 132 21.70 19.29 1.24
CA ASN A 132 22.65 20.36 0.92
C ASN A 132 24.08 19.85 0.64
N ARG A 133 24.43 18.63 1.08
CA ARG A 133 25.76 18.04 0.86
C ARG A 133 25.94 17.43 -0.53
N ILE A 134 24.85 17.17 -1.25
CA ILE A 134 24.90 16.49 -2.55
C ILE A 134 24.86 17.54 -3.67
N GLN A 135 26.01 17.90 -4.22
CA GLN A 135 26.10 18.90 -5.30
C GLN A 135 26.44 18.28 -6.67
N SER A 136 27.06 17.10 -6.69
CA SER A 136 27.49 16.44 -7.92
C SER A 136 26.30 16.00 -8.79
N LYS A 137 26.24 16.51 -10.02
CA LYS A 137 25.22 16.13 -11.01
C LYS A 137 25.39 14.72 -11.54
N SER A 138 26.63 14.26 -11.73
CA SER A 138 26.90 12.88 -12.15
C SER A 138 26.45 11.89 -11.08
N LEU A 139 26.71 12.17 -9.79
CA LEU A 139 26.21 11.34 -8.70
C LEU A 139 24.68 11.31 -8.67
N GLN A 140 24.01 12.45 -8.85
CA GLN A 140 22.55 12.52 -8.91
C GLN A 140 21.98 11.65 -10.04
N GLN A 141 22.56 11.73 -11.24
CA GLN A 141 22.14 10.95 -12.40
C GLN A 141 22.40 9.45 -12.21
N THR A 142 23.63 9.09 -11.83
CA THR A 142 24.04 7.70 -11.61
C THR A 142 23.19 7.04 -10.52
N ALA A 143 22.99 7.70 -9.38
CA ALA A 143 22.14 7.17 -8.31
C ALA A 143 20.68 7.03 -8.76
N GLY A 144 20.16 7.98 -9.54
CA GLY A 144 18.84 7.90 -10.15
C GLY A 144 18.70 6.69 -11.07
N GLN A 145 19.68 6.47 -11.96
CA GLN A 145 19.71 5.32 -12.86
C GLN A 145 19.78 4.00 -12.08
N TRP A 146 20.67 3.88 -11.09
CA TRP A 146 20.78 2.69 -10.24
C TRP A 146 19.48 2.35 -9.54
N SER A 147 18.80 3.35 -8.97
CA SER A 147 17.50 3.12 -8.32
C SER A 147 16.42 2.64 -9.30
N ASN A 148 16.41 3.15 -10.54
CA ASN A 148 15.45 2.74 -11.56
C ASN A 148 15.76 1.34 -12.09
N VAL A 149 17.04 1.02 -12.32
CA VAL A 149 17.47 -0.31 -12.73
C VAL A 149 17.14 -1.33 -11.66
N GLY A 150 17.44 -1.05 -10.39
CA GLY A 150 17.13 -1.95 -9.29
C GLY A 150 15.63 -2.21 -9.14
N LEU A 151 14.79 -1.17 -9.20
CA LEU A 151 13.33 -1.36 -9.19
C LEU A 151 12.82 -2.13 -10.42
N GLY A 152 13.42 -1.89 -11.59
CA GLY A 152 13.13 -2.63 -12.81
C GLY A 152 13.50 -4.11 -12.70
N LEU A 153 14.62 -4.44 -12.04
CA LEU A 153 15.01 -5.82 -11.74
C LEU A 153 14.04 -6.50 -10.78
N GLU A 154 13.57 -5.80 -9.76
CA GLU A 154 12.55 -6.32 -8.84
C GLU A 154 11.25 -6.64 -9.58
N LEU A 155 10.70 -5.67 -10.33
CA LEU A 155 9.49 -5.86 -11.15
C LEU A 155 9.67 -6.97 -12.18
N GLY A 156 10.79 -6.96 -12.91
CA GLY A 156 11.11 -7.95 -13.92
C GLY A 156 11.25 -9.35 -13.34
N SER A 157 11.87 -9.49 -12.17
CA SER A 157 12.02 -10.78 -11.48
C SER A 157 10.67 -11.32 -10.97
N ALA A 158 9.80 -10.46 -10.44
CA ALA A 158 8.46 -10.84 -10.01
C ALA A 158 7.59 -11.29 -11.19
N ALA A 159 7.60 -10.53 -12.30
CA ALA A 159 6.91 -10.87 -13.54
C ALA A 159 7.45 -12.17 -14.16
N LEU A 160 8.77 -12.35 -14.16
CA LEU A 160 9.40 -13.58 -14.65
C LEU A 160 9.01 -14.79 -13.78
N ALA A 161 9.01 -14.64 -12.45
CA ALA A 161 8.59 -15.70 -11.54
C ALA A 161 7.12 -16.09 -11.77
N TYR A 162 6.24 -15.10 -11.97
CA TYR A 162 4.84 -15.34 -12.34
C TYR A 162 4.73 -16.10 -13.66
N GLY A 163 5.36 -15.60 -14.73
CA GLY A 163 5.30 -16.21 -16.06
C GLY A 163 5.89 -17.61 -16.14
N LEU A 164 7.05 -17.86 -15.51
CA LEU A 164 7.65 -19.19 -15.43
C LEU A 164 6.81 -20.17 -14.60
N GLY A 165 6.23 -19.68 -13.50
CA GLY A 165 5.31 -20.47 -12.66
C GLY A 165 4.08 -20.94 -13.44
N CYS A 166 3.55 -20.06 -14.29
CA CYS A 166 2.44 -20.35 -15.20
C CYS A 166 2.78 -21.38 -16.28
N GLY A 167 3.94 -21.25 -16.94
CA GLY A 167 4.33 -22.14 -18.04
C GLY A 167 4.80 -23.54 -17.61
N LYS A 168 5.24 -23.71 -16.35
CA LYS A 168 5.82 -24.96 -15.84
C LYS A 168 5.02 -25.62 -14.71
N HIS A 169 3.77 -25.22 -14.48
CA HIS A 169 2.92 -25.68 -13.36
C HIS A 169 3.57 -25.57 -11.95
N HIS A 170 4.52 -24.64 -11.77
CA HIS A 170 5.15 -24.41 -10.46
C HIS A 170 4.33 -23.39 -9.66
N SER A 171 3.31 -23.87 -8.95
CA SER A 171 2.36 -23.05 -8.18
C SER A 171 3.06 -22.09 -7.20
N HIS A 172 4.14 -22.52 -6.55
CA HIS A 172 4.88 -21.67 -5.62
C HIS A 172 5.53 -20.45 -6.29
N PHE A 173 6.14 -20.61 -7.47
CA PHE A 173 6.77 -19.51 -8.21
C PHE A 173 5.73 -18.56 -8.79
N ARG A 174 4.63 -19.11 -9.33
CA ARG A 174 3.48 -18.35 -9.82
C ARG A 174 2.93 -17.44 -8.72
N ASP A 175 2.56 -18.05 -7.59
CA ASP A 175 1.98 -17.35 -6.45
C ASP A 175 2.94 -16.31 -5.86
N THR A 176 4.24 -16.64 -5.76
CA THR A 176 5.25 -15.68 -5.29
C THR A 176 5.35 -14.46 -6.21
N GLY A 177 5.40 -14.68 -7.54
CA GLY A 177 5.46 -13.59 -8.51
C GLY A 177 4.18 -12.74 -8.50
N PHE A 178 3.02 -13.40 -8.42
CA PHE A 178 1.72 -12.74 -8.31
C PHE A 178 1.66 -11.84 -7.07
N LYS A 179 1.87 -12.41 -5.87
CA LYS A 179 1.82 -11.67 -4.60
C LYS A 179 2.82 -10.51 -4.56
N ALA A 180 4.02 -10.71 -5.14
CA ALA A 180 5.02 -9.64 -5.22
C ALA A 180 4.53 -8.48 -6.09
N LEU A 181 4.00 -8.77 -7.29
CA LEU A 181 3.44 -7.74 -8.18
C LEU A 181 2.22 -7.04 -7.57
N ALA A 182 1.31 -7.81 -6.97
CA ALA A 182 0.13 -7.27 -6.28
C ALA A 182 0.54 -6.34 -5.13
N ALA A 183 1.50 -6.76 -4.30
CA ALA A 183 2.02 -5.95 -3.18
C ALA A 183 2.71 -4.67 -3.67
N MET A 184 3.51 -4.77 -4.73
CA MET A 184 4.17 -3.62 -5.37
C MET A 184 3.14 -2.60 -5.88
N GLY A 185 2.07 -3.08 -6.55
CA GLY A 185 0.98 -2.25 -7.05
C GLY A 185 0.16 -1.61 -5.93
N ALA A 186 -0.19 -2.37 -4.89
CA ALA A 186 -0.90 -1.87 -3.72
C ALA A 186 -0.09 -0.79 -2.98
N ALA A 187 1.21 -1.03 -2.75
CA ALA A 187 2.10 -0.07 -2.13
C ALA A 187 2.25 1.20 -2.97
N GLY A 188 2.38 1.06 -4.29
CA GLY A 188 2.43 2.19 -5.21
C GLY A 188 1.14 3.02 -5.25
N THR A 189 -0.01 2.36 -5.13
CA THR A 189 -1.32 3.04 -5.06
C THR A 189 -1.47 3.82 -3.76
N ALA A 190 -1.12 3.21 -2.63
CA ALA A 190 -1.11 3.88 -1.34
C ALA A 190 -0.12 5.08 -1.33
N ASP A 191 1.07 4.87 -1.87
CA ASP A 191 2.09 5.91 -2.05
C ASP A 191 1.58 7.10 -2.88
N LEU A 192 0.87 6.84 -3.99
CA LEU A 192 0.25 7.89 -4.80
C LEU A 192 -0.77 8.69 -3.99
N ALA A 193 -1.67 8.02 -3.26
CA ALA A 193 -2.66 8.70 -2.42
C ALA A 193 -2.01 9.60 -1.39
N LEU A 194 -0.92 9.15 -0.76
CA LEU A 194 -0.18 9.95 0.23
C LEU A 194 0.57 11.11 -0.42
N LYS A 195 1.18 10.89 -1.60
CA LYS A 195 1.77 11.98 -2.39
C LYS A 195 0.73 13.05 -2.72
N LEU A 196 -0.48 12.64 -3.08
CA LEU A 196 -1.60 13.53 -3.34
C LEU A 196 -1.97 14.34 -2.09
N ALA A 197 -2.00 13.69 -0.93
CA ALA A 197 -2.38 14.30 0.34
C ALA A 197 -1.33 15.26 0.93
N PHE A 198 -0.03 14.92 0.84
CA PHE A 198 1.05 15.66 1.51
C PHE A 198 1.74 16.70 0.64
N ASP A 199 1.73 16.50 -0.68
CA ASP A 199 2.20 17.46 -1.67
C ASP A 199 3.57 18.10 -1.33
N ARG A 200 4.51 17.27 -0.88
CA ARG A 200 5.82 17.72 -0.39
C ARG A 200 6.75 18.10 -1.54
N GLN A 201 7.43 19.22 -1.41
CA GLN A 201 8.44 19.69 -2.37
C GLN A 201 9.59 18.68 -2.53
N PHE A 202 10.08 18.51 -3.76
CA PHE A 202 11.24 17.67 -4.04
C PHE A 202 12.55 18.35 -3.65
N PRO A 203 13.59 17.58 -3.24
CA PRO A 203 14.91 18.14 -2.95
C PRO A 203 15.58 18.80 -4.17
N TYR A 204 15.35 18.27 -5.38
CA TYR A 204 15.94 18.83 -6.60
C TYR A 204 15.32 20.16 -7.05
N THR A 205 14.15 20.56 -6.52
CA THR A 205 13.49 21.80 -6.91
C THR A 205 14.35 23.01 -6.50
N PRO A 206 14.54 24.02 -7.36
CA PRO A 206 15.25 25.23 -6.99
C PRO A 206 14.66 25.87 -5.73
N ASN A 207 15.51 26.27 -4.79
CA ASN A 207 15.12 26.86 -3.50
C ASN A 207 14.16 25.99 -2.67
N SER A 208 14.16 24.66 -2.86
CA SER A 208 13.29 23.76 -2.13
C SER A 208 13.48 23.90 -0.62
N THR A 209 12.35 24.01 0.07
CA THR A 209 12.32 24.02 1.53
C THR A 209 11.95 22.67 2.13
N GLY A 210 11.65 21.69 1.28
CA GLY A 210 11.05 20.43 1.69
C GLY A 210 9.68 20.60 2.33
N LYS A 211 9.03 21.75 2.09
CA LYS A 211 7.72 22.09 2.65
C LYS A 211 6.66 21.11 2.14
N PHE A 212 5.81 20.67 3.06
CA PHE A 212 4.59 19.94 2.79
C PHE A 212 3.50 20.91 2.31
N TRP A 213 2.64 20.48 1.39
CA TRP A 213 1.67 21.34 0.69
C TRP A 213 2.34 22.51 -0.02
N GLY A 214 3.46 22.22 -0.68
CA GLY A 214 4.32 23.20 -1.33
C GLY A 214 4.42 23.03 -2.85
N GLY A 215 3.58 22.19 -3.47
CA GLY A 215 3.57 21.91 -4.90
C GLY A 215 4.63 20.88 -5.31
N GLY A 216 4.46 19.62 -4.92
CA GLY A 216 5.41 18.54 -5.21
C GLY A 216 4.86 17.17 -4.85
N ARG A 217 5.61 16.10 -5.11
CA ARG A 217 5.17 14.72 -4.82
C ARG A 217 6.29 13.90 -4.19
N ALA A 218 7.07 14.52 -3.31
CA ALA A 218 8.26 13.89 -2.72
C ALA A 218 7.95 12.90 -1.60
N PHE A 219 6.87 13.09 -0.84
CA PHE A 219 6.57 12.25 0.31
C PHE A 219 5.37 11.34 0.05
N PRO A 220 5.45 10.03 0.36
CA PRO A 220 6.66 9.26 0.71
C PRO A 220 7.48 8.88 -0.55
N SER A 221 8.49 8.02 -0.45
CA SER A 221 9.26 7.52 -1.60
C SER A 221 8.58 6.32 -2.27
N GLY A 222 8.20 6.46 -3.54
CA GLY A 222 7.54 5.39 -4.30
C GLY A 222 8.47 4.20 -4.57
N HIS A 223 9.71 4.46 -5.00
CA HIS A 223 10.75 3.42 -5.14
C HIS A 223 10.92 2.63 -3.84
N SER A 224 10.92 3.32 -2.70
CA SER A 224 11.10 2.64 -1.42
C SER A 224 9.88 1.81 -1.03
N ALA A 225 8.66 2.34 -1.20
CA ALA A 225 7.44 1.59 -0.94
C ALA A 225 7.32 0.33 -1.81
N THR A 226 7.51 0.46 -3.11
CA THR A 226 7.42 -0.67 -4.03
C THR A 226 8.51 -1.72 -3.76
N SER A 227 9.74 -1.28 -3.53
CA SER A 227 10.89 -2.16 -3.34
C SER A 227 10.85 -2.92 -2.00
N PHE A 228 10.45 -2.25 -0.91
CA PHE A 228 10.24 -2.94 0.37
C PHE A 228 9.00 -3.86 0.36
N ALA A 229 7.97 -3.55 -0.42
CA ALA A 229 6.84 -4.46 -0.62
C ALA A 229 7.28 -5.76 -1.31
N PHE A 230 8.06 -5.65 -2.39
CA PHE A 230 8.70 -6.80 -3.03
C PHE A 230 9.55 -7.60 -2.03
N ALA A 231 10.47 -6.94 -1.32
CA ALA A 231 11.36 -7.61 -0.38
C ALA A 231 10.61 -8.33 0.76
N ALA A 232 9.53 -7.73 1.27
CA ALA A 232 8.69 -8.34 2.29
C ALA A 232 8.02 -9.63 1.79
N VAL A 233 7.46 -9.63 0.58
CA VAL A 233 6.87 -10.83 -0.03
C VAL A 233 7.94 -11.91 -0.22
N ILE A 234 9.10 -11.59 -0.80
CA ILE A 234 10.18 -12.55 -1.00
C ILE A 234 10.68 -13.13 0.34
N ALA A 235 10.87 -12.29 1.34
CA ALA A 235 11.28 -12.70 2.68
C ALA A 235 10.26 -13.62 3.35
N HIS A 236 8.97 -13.37 3.14
CA HIS A 236 7.88 -14.18 3.68
C HIS A 236 7.78 -15.54 2.97
N ARG A 237 7.98 -15.57 1.65
CA ARG A 237 7.90 -16.79 0.83
C ARG A 237 9.11 -17.70 0.98
N TYR A 238 10.27 -17.16 1.32
CA TYR A 238 11.51 -17.93 1.52
C TYR A 238 12.07 -17.79 2.96
N PRO A 239 11.31 -18.14 4.01
CA PRO A 239 11.67 -17.82 5.39
C PRO A 239 12.90 -18.59 5.89
N LYS A 240 13.16 -19.78 5.34
CA LYS A 240 14.31 -20.63 5.70
C LYS A 240 15.59 -20.23 4.97
N ASN A 241 15.50 -19.54 3.82
CA ASN A 241 16.65 -19.13 3.04
C ASN A 241 17.08 -17.71 3.44
N LYS A 242 17.98 -17.63 4.42
CA LYS A 242 18.48 -16.35 4.94
C LYS A 242 19.13 -15.49 3.85
N TRP A 243 19.82 -16.09 2.88
CA TRP A 243 20.49 -15.36 1.80
C TRP A 243 19.49 -14.66 0.89
N VAL A 244 18.40 -15.34 0.51
CA VAL A 244 17.33 -14.74 -0.30
C VAL A 244 16.62 -13.63 0.47
N LYS A 245 16.27 -13.89 1.73
CA LYS A 245 15.61 -12.91 2.60
C LYS A 245 16.44 -11.65 2.80
N TRP A 246 17.69 -11.78 3.21
CA TRP A 246 18.56 -10.63 3.45
C TRP A 246 18.99 -9.97 2.13
N GLY A 247 19.20 -10.74 1.06
CA GLY A 247 19.48 -10.22 -0.27
C GLY A 247 18.36 -9.33 -0.80
N ALA A 248 17.10 -9.73 -0.62
CA ALA A 248 15.94 -8.93 -1.01
C ALA A 248 15.88 -7.60 -0.25
N TYR A 249 16.06 -7.61 1.08
CA TYR A 249 16.09 -6.37 1.86
C TYR A 249 17.32 -5.51 1.57
N ALA A 250 18.48 -6.11 1.27
CA ALA A 250 19.68 -5.38 0.88
C ALA A 250 19.50 -4.67 -0.47
N LEU A 251 18.95 -5.38 -1.46
CA LEU A 251 18.58 -4.78 -2.74
C LEU A 251 17.59 -3.62 -2.53
N ALA A 252 16.55 -3.85 -1.72
CA ALA A 252 15.55 -2.82 -1.48
C ALA A 252 16.10 -1.59 -0.75
N THR A 253 17.01 -1.82 0.18
CA THR A 253 17.75 -0.76 0.86
C THR A 253 18.62 0.02 -0.13
N GLY A 254 19.32 -0.65 -1.04
CA GLY A 254 20.14 0.00 -2.09
C GLY A 254 19.30 0.84 -3.06
N VAL A 255 18.19 0.30 -3.54
CA VAL A 255 17.22 1.03 -4.39
C VAL A 255 16.67 2.26 -3.66
N SER A 256 16.32 2.09 -2.39
CA SER A 256 15.74 3.15 -1.57
C SER A 256 16.75 4.25 -1.25
N LEU A 257 17.93 3.89 -0.75
CA LEU A 257 18.95 4.85 -0.34
C LEU A 257 19.57 5.60 -1.52
N SER A 258 19.61 5.01 -2.73
CA SER A 258 20.07 5.72 -3.94
C SER A 258 19.14 6.87 -4.35
N ARG A 259 17.90 6.92 -3.86
CA ARG A 259 16.99 8.07 -4.09
C ARG A 259 17.43 9.36 -3.42
N TYR A 260 18.19 9.25 -2.32
CA TYR A 260 18.71 10.39 -1.58
C TYR A 260 19.79 11.15 -2.36
N PRO A 261 20.92 10.54 -2.78
CA PRO A 261 21.90 11.23 -3.61
C PRO A 261 21.36 11.57 -5.00
N ALA A 262 20.29 10.91 -5.47
CA ALA A 262 19.56 11.32 -6.68
C ALA A 262 18.76 12.62 -6.53
N LYS A 263 18.70 13.21 -5.32
CA LYS A 263 17.85 14.36 -4.94
C LYS A 263 16.37 14.16 -5.22
N LYS A 264 15.91 12.92 -5.31
CA LYS A 264 14.50 12.59 -5.59
C LYS A 264 13.67 12.50 -4.33
N HIS A 265 14.28 12.20 -3.18
CA HIS A 265 13.60 12.04 -1.91
C HIS A 265 14.51 12.46 -0.76
N TYR A 266 13.92 13.06 0.27
CA TYR A 266 14.57 13.25 1.55
C TYR A 266 14.70 11.91 2.30
N PRO A 267 15.65 11.76 3.23
CA PRO A 267 15.78 10.57 4.07
C PRO A 267 14.47 10.14 4.76
N SER A 268 13.68 11.09 5.27
CA SER A 268 12.37 10.76 5.87
C SER A 268 11.35 10.22 4.87
N ASP A 269 11.33 10.71 3.62
CA ASP A 269 10.47 10.18 2.55
C ASP A 269 10.80 8.70 2.29
N ILE A 270 12.10 8.36 2.31
CA ILE A 270 12.61 7.01 2.11
C ILE A 270 12.19 6.11 3.27
N LEU A 271 12.38 6.55 4.51
CA LEU A 271 12.00 5.78 5.70
C LEU A 271 10.50 5.45 5.70
N VAL A 272 9.64 6.43 5.44
CA VAL A 272 8.19 6.23 5.42
C VAL A 272 7.77 5.37 4.24
N GLY A 273 8.40 5.54 3.07
CA GLY A 273 8.19 4.65 1.92
C GLY A 273 8.51 3.20 2.27
N ALA A 274 9.69 2.94 2.84
CA ALA A 274 10.11 1.61 3.27
C ALA A 274 9.12 0.97 4.26
N ALA A 275 8.65 1.74 5.25
CA ALA A 275 7.68 1.26 6.23
C ALA A 275 6.32 0.90 5.59
N LEU A 276 5.82 1.77 4.69
CA LEU A 276 4.60 1.51 3.92
C LEU A 276 4.73 0.23 3.09
N GLY A 277 5.84 0.10 2.38
CA GLY A 277 6.15 -1.08 1.56
C GLY A 277 6.21 -2.36 2.38
N TYR A 278 6.97 -2.34 3.48
CA TYR A 278 7.13 -3.49 4.36
C TYR A 278 5.79 -3.98 4.91
N VAL A 279 4.93 -3.08 5.40
CA VAL A 279 3.62 -3.50 5.94
C VAL A 279 2.71 -4.03 4.84
N THR A 280 2.69 -3.35 3.69
CA THR A 280 1.87 -3.78 2.55
C THR A 280 2.29 -5.16 2.05
N GLY A 281 3.59 -5.38 1.85
CA GLY A 281 4.10 -6.66 1.38
C GLY A 281 3.88 -7.80 2.36
N ASN A 282 4.07 -7.59 3.67
CA ASN A 282 3.78 -8.65 4.65
C ASN A 282 2.30 -9.01 4.68
N TYR A 283 1.39 -8.02 4.60
CA TYR A 283 -0.04 -8.30 4.60
C TYR A 283 -0.47 -9.13 3.38
N LEU A 284 -0.05 -8.75 2.17
CA LEU A 284 -0.39 -9.49 0.95
C LEU A 284 0.39 -10.80 0.81
N ALA A 285 1.51 -10.96 1.51
CA ALA A 285 2.17 -12.26 1.56
C ALA A 285 1.34 -13.28 2.37
N GLU A 286 0.67 -12.80 3.44
CA GLU A 286 -0.09 -13.60 4.39
C GLU A 286 -1.53 -13.93 3.96
N HIS A 287 -2.13 -13.09 3.11
CA HIS A 287 -3.49 -13.25 2.58
C HIS A 287 -3.43 -13.62 1.10
#